data_AF-A0A965S1R5-F1
#
_entry.id   AF-A0A965S1R5-F1
#
_cell.length_a   1.000
_cell.length_b   1.000
_cell.length_c   1.000
_cell.angle_alpha   90.00
_cell.angle_beta   90.00
_cell.angle_gamma   90.00
#
_symmetry.space_group_name_H-M   'P 1'
#
loop_
_entity.id
_entity.type
_entity.pdbx_description
1 polymer ?
#
loop_
_entity_poly.entity_id
_entity_poly.type
_entity_poly.pdbx_seq_one_letter_code
_entity_poly.pdbx_strand_id
1 'polypeptide(L)' 'DEGWGSLDAEHISSVVNLFDYFRTKFDFSIIISHVDSMRDMVDNLIEINKTNGFSNINHV' A
#
# COMPACT_ATOMS: atom_id res chain seq x y z
N ASP A 1 4.66 10.65 -1.81
CA ASP A 1 4.92 10.86 -3.24
C ASP A 1 5.53 9.59 -3.76
N GLU A 2 4.84 8.95 -4.70
CA GLU A 2 4.70 7.49 -4.84
C GLU A 2 5.94 6.80 -5.44
N GLY A 3 7.07 6.89 -4.73
CA GLY A 3 8.38 6.31 -5.12
C GLY A 3 8.44 4.79 -5.23
N TRP A 4 7.30 4.10 -5.28
CA TRP A 4 7.17 2.66 -5.46
C TRP A 4 7.16 2.23 -6.93
N GLY A 5 6.75 3.11 -7.86
CA GLY A 5 6.68 2.77 -9.29
C GLY A 5 8.03 2.38 -9.91
N SER A 6 9.15 2.76 -9.30
CA SER A 6 10.50 2.31 -9.68
C SER A 6 10.99 1.05 -8.95
N LEU A 7 10.29 0.63 -7.88
CA LEU A 7 10.63 -0.54 -7.05
C LEU A 7 9.78 -1.79 -7.42
N ASP A 8 8.67 -1.60 -8.13
CA ASP A 8 7.58 -2.56 -8.18
C ASP A 8 7.65 -3.65 -9.26
N ALA A 9 8.47 -3.51 -10.30
CA ALA A 9 8.60 -4.60 -11.30
C ALA A 9 9.84 -5.47 -11.07
N GLU A 10 10.95 -4.85 -10.67
CA GLU A 10 12.26 -5.51 -10.59
C GLU A 10 12.63 -5.93 -9.15
N HIS A 11 11.99 -5.35 -8.13
CA HIS A 11 12.43 -5.46 -6.74
C HIS A 11 11.30 -5.75 -5.73
N ILE A 12 10.15 -6.29 -6.17
CA ILE A 12 9.03 -6.73 -5.30
C ILE A 12 9.53 -7.54 -4.11
N SER A 13 10.47 -8.47 -4.31
CA SER A 13 11.01 -9.28 -3.21
C SER A 13 11.67 -8.45 -2.10
N SER A 14 12.35 -7.35 -2.45
CA SER A 14 12.97 -6.44 -1.48
C SER A 14 11.92 -5.60 -0.77
N VAL A 15 10.83 -5.25 -1.47
CA VAL A 15 9.68 -4.56 -0.90
C VAL A 15 8.99 -5.44 0.13
N VAL A 16 8.75 -6.73 -0.15
CA VAL A 16 8.18 -7.69 0.83
C VAL A 16 8.96 -7.72 2.13
N ASN A 17 10.28 -7.83 2.05
CA ASN A 17 11.14 -7.82 3.23
C ASN A 17 11.02 -6.52 4.04
N LEU A 18 10.78 -5.37 3.37
CA LEU A 18 10.57 -4.10 4.02
C LEU A 18 9.22 -4.03 4.75
N PHE A 19 8.16 -4.55 4.16
CA PHE A 19 6.83 -4.62 4.80
C PHE A 19 6.87 -5.53 6.04
N ASP A 20 7.53 -6.68 5.95
CA ASP A 20 7.73 -7.56 7.11
C ASP A 20 8.56 -6.89 8.21
N TYR A 21 9.60 -6.13 7.83
CA TYR A 21 10.35 -5.33 8.79
C TYR A 21 9.45 -4.30 9.49
N PHE A 22 8.61 -3.56 8.75
CA PHE A 22 7.68 -2.60 9.35
C PHE A 22 6.69 -3.27 10.29
N ARG A 23 6.13 -4.42 9.94
CA ARG A 23 5.21 -5.19 10.79
C ARG A 23 5.85 -5.60 12.12
N THR A 24 7.17 -5.87 12.14
CA THR A 24 7.88 -6.24 13.38
C THR A 24 8.34 -5.05 14.23
N LYS A 25 8.38 -3.84 13.66
CA LYS A 25 8.95 -2.65 14.31
C LYS A 25 7.94 -1.62 14.74
N PHE A 26 6.77 -1.60 14.12
CA PHE A 26 5.74 -0.62 14.38
C PHE A 26 4.42 -1.32 14.70
N ASP A 27 3.77 -0.88 15.78
CA ASP A 27 2.43 -1.36 16.12
C ASP A 27 1.37 -0.89 15.10
N PHE A 28 1.66 0.19 14.38
CA PHE A 28 0.78 0.75 13.35
C PHE A 28 1.59 1.46 12.25
N SER A 29 1.29 1.14 11.00
CA SER A 29 1.88 1.80 9.82
C SER A 29 0.81 2.02 8.73
N ILE A 30 0.90 3.14 8.01
CA ILE A 30 0.04 3.48 6.88
C ILE A 30 0.92 3.61 5.64
N ILE A 31 0.52 2.94 4.56
CA ILE A 31 1.24 2.93 3.30
C ILE A 31 0.30 3.37 2.18
N ILE A 32 0.75 4.32 1.36
CA ILE A 32 0.01 4.84 0.22
C ILE A 32 0.76 4.44 -1.04
N SER A 33 0.08 3.72 -1.94
CA SER A 33 0.62 3.24 -3.19
C SER A 33 -0.50 3.07 -4.23
N HIS A 34 -0.17 3.26 -5.51
CA HIS A 34 -1.03 2.92 -6.65
C HIS A 34 -0.81 1.49 -7.15
N VAL A 35 0.14 0.77 -6.54
CA VAL A 35 0.54 -0.58 -6.91
C VAL A 35 -0.47 -1.59 -6.36
N ASP A 36 -1.07 -2.37 -7.25
CA ASP A 36 -2.07 -3.37 -6.87
C ASP A 36 -1.47 -4.60 -6.19
N SER A 37 -0.23 -4.99 -6.52
CA SER A 37 0.46 -6.14 -5.93
C SER A 37 0.70 -5.99 -4.42
N MET A 38 0.75 -4.76 -3.92
CA MET A 38 0.92 -4.45 -2.49
C MET A 38 -0.33 -4.73 -1.67
N ARG A 39 -1.51 -4.86 -2.31
CA ARG A 39 -2.77 -5.13 -1.61
C ARG A 39 -2.72 -6.46 -0.85
N ASP A 40 -2.00 -7.44 -1.37
CA ASP A 40 -1.85 -8.77 -0.74
C ASP A 40 -0.89 -8.77 0.45
N MET A 41 -0.13 -7.68 0.66
CA MET A 41 0.95 -7.61 1.65
C MET A 41 0.55 -6.82 2.91
N VAL A 42 -0.57 -6.10 2.87
CA VAL A 42 -1.09 -5.26 3.97
C VAL A 42 -2.21 -5.97 4.73
N ASP A 43 -2.34 -5.67 6.02
CA ASP A 43 -3.37 -6.28 6.87
C ASP A 43 -4.77 -5.69 6.62
N ASN A 44 -4.84 -4.39 6.31
CA ASN A 44 -6.08 -3.69 6.02
C ASN A 44 -5.89 -2.81 4.78
N LEU A 45 -6.88 -2.81 3.89
CA LEU A 45 -6.89 -2.00 2.68
C LEU A 45 -7.92 -0.87 2.81
N ILE A 46 -7.48 0.36 2.59
CA ILE A 46 -8.36 1.53 2.49
C ILE A 46 -8.38 1.97 1.03
N GLU A 47 -9.43 1.60 0.31
CA GLU A 47 -9.57 1.98 -1.11
C GLU A 47 -10.18 3.38 -1.24
N ILE A 48 -9.54 4.23 -2.06
CA ILE A 48 -10.02 5.58 -2.36
C ILE A 48 -10.57 5.58 -3.79
N ASN A 49 -11.88 5.77 -3.90
CA ASN A 49 -12.59 5.78 -5.18
C ASN A 49 -13.08 7.19 -5.53
N LYS A 50 -13.05 7.57 -6.80
CA LYS A 50 -13.59 8.87 -7.25
C LYS A 50 -15.05 8.73 -7.64
N THR A 51 -15.96 9.34 -6.88
CA THR A 51 -17.41 9.32 -7.13
C THR A 51 -17.92 10.74 -7.31
N ASN A 52 -18.61 11.01 -8.41
CA ASN A 52 -19.17 12.33 -8.74
C ASN A 52 -18.15 13.49 -8.66
N GLY A 53 -16.88 13.21 -8.99
CA GLY A 53 -15.80 14.20 -8.95
C GLY A 53 -15.13 14.36 -7.58
N PHE A 54 -15.65 13.73 -6.52
CA PHE A 54 -15.10 13.76 -5.17
C PHE A 54 -14.40 12.44 -4.82
N SER A 55 -13.39 12.50 -3.95
CA SER A 55 -12.78 11.31 -3.37
C SER A 55 -13.71 10.73 -2.29
N ASN A 56 -13.93 9.43 -2.35
CA ASN A 56 -14.79 8.68 -1.44
C ASN A 56 -14.01 7.48 -0.88
N ILE A 57 -14.19 7.23 0.41
CA ILE A 57 -13.67 6.05 1.11
C ILE A 57 -14.88 5.24 1.55
N ASN A 58 -14.94 3.98 1.15
CA ASN A 58 -15.95 3.05 1.62
C ASN A 58 -15.37 2.27 2.80
N HIS A 59 -15.87 2.54 3.99
CA HIS A 59 -15.59 1.74 5.18
C HIS A 59 -16.65 0.63 5.26
N VAL A 60 -16.24 -0.62 5.05
CA VAL A 60 -17.13 -1.80 5.21
C VAL A 60 -17.05 -2.32 6.64
#